data_AF-A0A925ZLK5-F1
#
_entry.id   AF-A0A925ZLK5-F1
#
_cell.length_a   1.000
_cell.length_b   1.000
_cell.length_c   1.000
_cell.angle_alpha   90.00
_cell.angle_beta   90.00
_cell.angle_gamma   90.00
#
_symmetry.space_group_name_H-M   'P 1'
#
loop_
_entity.id
_entity.type
_entity.pdbx_description
1 polymer ?
#
loop_
_entity_poly.entity_id
_entity_poly.type
_entity_poly.pdbx_seq_one_letter_code
_entity_poly.pdbx_strand_id
1 'polypeptide(L)'
;PHTFLLAAPAECIDGVDNDRDGLVDAQEGGCRLDPGRPESDNVGAVQVRAVVTVWDDAPGLTCGELDIPTLAARTCLFDGGRVGECTPAVSGLRCSAGEPVFFDVALGGGHTYVIELEGVSPSGETRTLPARSEPFVVDDAGTGASVFFETDFGADDFLEPVVGSTSVTLSFPASGEEVPCEDKSRIQRFGIELLDAHGGASVAGDASATYDGEPEFPLDGTPAPCKPQPLFIDGLEWGGYTVRVRALADDDTVCFVNETPLRIFPGENPLEIPAVLDDGELPASCTTL
;
A
#
# COMPACT_ATOMS: atom_id res chain seq x y z
N PRO A 1 49.37 -0.77 -23.78
CA PRO A 1 48.35 -0.76 -24.85
C PRO A 1 46.96 -0.83 -24.25
N HIS A 2 46.22 0.28 -24.26
CA HIS A 2 44.81 0.30 -23.86
C HIS A 2 43.97 0.03 -25.10
N THR A 3 43.23 -1.08 -25.07
CA THR A 3 42.22 -1.40 -26.07
C THR A 3 40.94 -0.69 -25.66
N PHE A 4 40.45 0.20 -26.52
CA PHE A 4 39.13 0.80 -26.36
C PHE A 4 38.12 -0.08 -27.09
N LEU A 5 37.09 -0.53 -26.38
CA LEU A 5 35.94 -1.18 -26.98
C LEU A 5 34.92 -0.08 -27.27
N LEU A 6 34.62 0.12 -28.56
CA LEU A 6 33.46 0.90 -28.98
C LEU A 6 32.26 -0.02 -28.89
N ALA A 7 31.39 0.21 -27.90
CA ALA A 7 30.06 -0.38 -27.89
C ALA A 7 29.20 0.33 -28.94
N ALA A 8 28.30 -0.40 -29.58
CA ALA A 8 27.25 0.22 -30.38
C ALA A 8 26.39 1.12 -29.47
N PRO A 9 25.85 2.23 -29.98
CA PRO A 9 24.83 2.99 -29.26
C PRO A 9 23.65 2.07 -28.92
N ALA A 10 22.90 2.42 -27.86
CA ALA A 10 21.64 1.73 -27.58
C ALA A 10 20.65 1.98 -28.73
N GLU A 11 19.81 0.99 -29.03
CA GLU A 11 18.86 1.04 -30.15
C GLU A 11 18.04 2.35 -30.14
N CYS A 12 17.53 2.75 -28.98
CA CYS A 12 16.77 3.99 -28.81
C CYS A 12 17.47 5.33 -29.10
N ILE A 13 18.75 5.33 -29.49
CA ILE A 13 19.51 6.53 -29.85
C ILE A 13 20.50 6.26 -31.01
N ASP A 14 20.37 5.14 -31.72
CA ASP A 14 21.29 4.75 -32.78
C ASP A 14 20.89 5.26 -34.17
N GLY A 15 19.69 5.84 -34.30
CA GLY A 15 19.16 6.41 -35.54
C GLY A 15 18.60 5.37 -36.52
N VAL A 16 18.40 4.12 -36.08
CA VAL A 16 17.91 3.01 -36.89
C VAL A 16 16.52 2.62 -36.41
N ASP A 17 15.55 2.54 -37.33
CA ASP A 17 14.24 1.93 -37.06
C ASP A 17 14.41 0.40 -36.88
N ASN A 18 14.68 -0.02 -35.64
CA ASN A 18 15.12 -1.38 -35.33
C ASN A 18 13.98 -2.44 -35.41
N ASP A 19 12.72 -2.04 -35.28
CA ASP A 19 11.53 -2.89 -35.46
C ASP A 19 10.78 -2.68 -36.79
N ARG A 20 11.08 -1.60 -37.51
CA ARG A 20 10.57 -1.22 -38.85
C ARG A 20 9.12 -0.78 -38.87
N ASP A 21 8.66 -0.11 -37.82
CA ASP A 21 7.30 0.45 -37.76
C ASP A 21 7.19 1.87 -38.36
N GLY A 22 8.32 2.47 -38.73
CA GLY A 22 8.42 3.81 -39.30
C GLY A 22 8.68 4.92 -38.28
N LEU A 23 8.86 4.58 -37.00
CA LEU A 23 9.35 5.46 -35.94
C LEU A 23 10.83 5.15 -35.70
N VAL A 24 11.56 6.12 -35.14
CA VAL A 24 13.01 5.98 -34.91
C VAL A 24 13.35 6.59 -33.55
N ASP A 25 14.14 5.88 -32.76
CA ASP A 25 14.70 6.35 -31.49
C ASP A 25 13.61 6.89 -30.53
N ALA A 26 13.78 8.10 -29.99
CA ALA A 26 12.85 8.79 -29.11
C ALA A 26 11.47 9.11 -29.72
N GLN A 27 11.24 8.83 -31.01
CA GLN A 27 9.90 8.89 -31.61
C GLN A 27 9.10 7.60 -31.38
N GLU A 28 9.78 6.49 -31.11
CA GLU A 28 9.22 5.16 -30.85
C GLU A 28 8.70 5.06 -29.40
N GLY A 29 7.57 4.38 -29.24
CA GLY A 29 6.83 4.33 -27.97
C GLY A 29 7.61 3.67 -26.85
N GLY A 30 8.29 2.55 -27.15
CA GLY A 30 9.15 1.82 -26.23
C GLY A 30 10.28 2.68 -25.72
N CYS A 31 11.01 3.33 -26.63
CA CYS A 31 12.11 4.22 -26.28
C CYS A 31 11.72 5.46 -25.45
N ARG A 32 10.47 5.93 -25.57
CA ARG A 32 9.97 7.04 -24.75
C ARG A 32 9.63 6.63 -23.33
N LEU A 33 9.18 5.40 -23.14
CA LEU A 33 8.78 4.88 -21.83
C LEU A 33 9.98 4.32 -21.05
N ASP A 34 10.89 3.63 -21.74
CA ASP A 34 12.12 3.08 -21.17
C ASP A 34 13.26 3.15 -22.20
N PRO A 35 14.17 4.14 -22.10
CA PRO A 35 15.33 4.26 -22.99
C PRO A 35 16.33 3.10 -22.89
N GLY A 36 16.19 2.21 -21.91
CA GLY A 36 17.01 1.02 -21.75
C GLY A 36 16.49 -0.22 -22.49
N ARG A 37 15.27 -0.18 -23.03
CA ARG A 37 14.65 -1.29 -23.76
C ARG A 37 15.13 -1.31 -25.23
N PRO A 38 15.25 -2.49 -25.87
CA PRO A 38 15.51 -2.56 -27.31
C PRO A 38 14.33 -1.96 -28.09
N GLU A 39 14.59 -1.07 -29.04
CA GLU A 39 13.59 -0.56 -30.00
C GLU A 39 13.09 -1.69 -30.91
N SER A 40 13.86 -2.76 -31.08
CA SER A 40 13.42 -3.97 -31.80
C SER A 40 12.28 -4.75 -31.13
N ASP A 41 11.81 -4.33 -29.95
CA ASP A 41 10.65 -4.94 -29.27
C ASP A 41 9.34 -4.59 -30.01
N ASN A 42 8.44 -5.57 -30.09
CA ASN A 42 7.33 -5.58 -31.04
C ASN A 42 6.25 -4.50 -30.70
N VAL A 43 6.28 -3.35 -31.38
CA VAL A 43 5.28 -2.26 -31.37
C VAL A 43 3.86 -2.63 -31.84
N GLY A 44 3.65 -3.88 -32.30
CA GLY A 44 2.31 -4.44 -32.52
C GLY A 44 1.48 -4.65 -31.25
N ALA A 45 2.05 -4.35 -30.08
CA ALA A 45 1.36 -4.43 -28.80
C ALA A 45 1.17 -3.04 -28.17
N VAL A 46 0.06 -2.88 -27.47
CA VAL A 46 -0.20 -1.75 -26.58
C VAL A 46 0.66 -1.91 -25.34
N GLN A 47 1.45 -0.87 -25.04
CA GLN A 47 2.30 -0.85 -23.85
C GLN A 47 1.51 -0.28 -22.68
N VAL A 48 1.41 -1.05 -21.60
CA VAL A 48 0.70 -0.65 -20.38
C VAL A 48 1.71 -0.37 -19.28
N ARG A 49 1.61 0.83 -18.69
CA ARG A 49 2.28 1.19 -17.44
C ARG A 49 1.24 1.30 -16.34
N ALA A 50 1.24 0.34 -15.43
CA ALA A 50 0.35 0.32 -14.27
C ALA A 50 1.12 0.71 -13.00
N VAL A 51 0.59 1.63 -12.20
CA VAL A 51 1.05 1.89 -10.83
C VAL A 51 -0.04 1.41 -9.88
N VAL A 52 0.31 0.49 -9.01
CA VAL A 52 -0.61 -0.07 -8.02
C VAL A 52 -0.24 0.46 -6.65
N THR A 53 -1.19 1.03 -5.93
CA THR A 53 -1.10 1.31 -4.50
C THR A 53 -2.03 0.37 -3.73
N VAL A 54 -1.84 0.31 -2.41
CA VAL A 54 -2.63 -0.53 -1.52
C VAL A 54 -3.05 0.29 -0.30
N TRP A 55 -4.32 0.20 0.09
CA TRP A 55 -4.92 0.93 1.21
C TRP A 55 -4.58 2.42 1.28
N ASP A 56 -4.91 3.16 0.22
CA ASP A 56 -4.64 4.61 0.11
C ASP A 56 -3.14 4.95 0.26
N ASP A 57 -2.26 4.15 -0.35
CA ASP A 57 -0.79 4.30 -0.21
C ASP A 57 -0.31 4.17 1.25
N ALA A 58 -0.85 3.16 1.96
CA ALA A 58 -0.47 2.83 3.32
C ALA A 58 1.05 2.60 3.41
N PRO A 59 1.80 3.47 4.12
CA PRO A 59 3.25 3.37 4.13
C PRO A 59 3.69 2.07 4.81
N GLY A 60 4.59 1.34 4.14
CA GLY A 60 5.14 0.09 4.65
C GLY A 60 4.34 -1.15 4.27
N LEU A 61 3.12 -1.00 3.78
CA LEU A 61 2.33 -2.13 3.32
C LEU A 61 2.77 -2.58 1.92
N THR A 62 3.03 -3.88 1.80
CA THR A 62 3.42 -4.50 0.55
C THR A 62 2.35 -5.45 0.03
N CYS A 63 2.30 -5.66 -1.29
CA CYS A 63 1.40 -6.65 -1.88
C CYS A 63 1.62 -8.07 -1.31
N GLY A 64 2.83 -8.39 -0.87
CA GLY A 64 3.15 -9.68 -0.27
C GLY A 64 2.47 -9.90 1.08
N GLU A 65 2.38 -8.87 1.91
CA GLU A 65 1.68 -8.92 3.21
C GLU A 65 0.16 -9.05 3.05
N LEU A 66 -0.37 -8.66 1.89
CA LEU A 66 -1.77 -8.78 1.51
C LEU A 66 -2.13 -10.08 0.81
N ASP A 67 -1.20 -11.03 0.74
CA ASP A 67 -1.34 -12.28 -0.01
C ASP A 67 -1.69 -12.06 -1.49
N ILE A 68 -1.19 -10.99 -2.10
CA ILE A 68 -1.30 -10.68 -3.53
C ILE A 68 0.07 -10.41 -4.17
N PRO A 69 1.04 -11.33 -4.07
CA PRO A 69 2.40 -11.10 -4.59
C PRO A 69 2.46 -10.89 -6.10
N THR A 70 1.39 -11.26 -6.82
CA THR A 70 1.30 -11.12 -8.28
C THR A 70 -0.02 -10.50 -8.72
N LEU A 71 -0.02 -9.92 -9.91
CA LEU A 71 -1.18 -9.37 -10.58
C LEU A 71 -1.50 -10.22 -11.82
N ALA A 72 -2.79 -10.28 -12.16
CA ALA A 72 -3.27 -10.73 -13.45
C ALA A 72 -3.93 -9.56 -14.18
N ALA A 73 -3.62 -9.44 -15.47
CA ALA A 73 -4.19 -8.44 -16.36
C ALA A 73 -5.15 -9.09 -17.35
N ARG A 74 -6.32 -8.47 -17.53
CA ARG A 74 -7.28 -8.81 -18.59
C ARG A 74 -7.57 -7.59 -19.43
N THR A 75 -7.98 -7.85 -20.67
CA THR A 75 -8.41 -6.80 -21.60
C THR A 75 -9.85 -7.01 -21.97
N CYS A 76 -10.65 -5.98 -21.81
CA CYS A 76 -12.07 -6.04 -22.07
C CYS A 76 -12.41 -5.09 -23.21
N LEU A 77 -13.25 -5.54 -24.15
CA LEU A 77 -13.87 -4.62 -25.11
C LEU A 77 -14.80 -3.66 -24.37
N PHE A 78 -14.79 -2.40 -24.75
CA PHE A 78 -15.68 -1.38 -24.20
C PHE A 78 -16.59 -0.84 -25.29
N ASP A 79 -17.90 -0.98 -25.10
CA ASP A 79 -18.92 -0.51 -26.04
C ASP A 79 -19.93 0.40 -25.34
N GLY A 80 -19.89 1.70 -25.67
CA GLY A 80 -20.93 2.65 -25.29
C GLY A 80 -21.25 2.74 -23.80
N GLY A 81 -20.25 2.62 -22.91
CA GLY A 81 -20.44 2.68 -21.46
C GLY A 81 -20.52 1.32 -20.76
N ARG A 82 -20.34 0.21 -21.48
CA ARG A 82 -20.35 -1.14 -20.91
C ARG A 82 -19.05 -1.86 -21.18
N VAL A 83 -18.52 -2.49 -20.13
CA VAL A 83 -17.42 -3.45 -20.22
C VAL A 83 -17.99 -4.77 -20.74
N GLY A 84 -17.47 -5.22 -21.88
CA GLY A 84 -17.83 -6.46 -22.56
C GLY A 84 -17.04 -7.66 -22.05
N GLU A 85 -16.84 -8.65 -22.92
CA GLU A 85 -16.05 -9.83 -22.59
C GLU A 85 -14.56 -9.48 -22.40
N CYS A 86 -13.98 -10.03 -21.34
CA CYS A 86 -12.59 -9.84 -20.98
C CYS A 86 -11.78 -11.08 -21.34
N THR A 87 -10.65 -10.89 -22.01
CA THR A 87 -9.68 -11.94 -22.32
C THR A 87 -8.46 -11.83 -21.41
N PRO A 88 -7.91 -12.95 -20.90
CA PRO A 88 -6.63 -12.92 -20.20
C PRO A 88 -5.54 -12.32 -21.11
N ALA A 89 -4.80 -11.34 -20.59
CA ALA A 89 -3.72 -10.68 -21.32
C ALA A 89 -2.36 -11.15 -20.79
N VAL A 90 -2.11 -10.95 -19.51
CA VAL A 90 -0.84 -11.29 -18.85
C VAL A 90 -1.13 -11.79 -17.43
N SER A 91 -0.34 -12.75 -16.95
CA SER A 91 -0.45 -13.32 -15.60
C SER A 91 0.92 -13.40 -14.94
N GLY A 92 0.96 -13.32 -13.61
CA GLY A 92 2.21 -13.44 -12.85
C GLY A 92 3.07 -12.17 -12.90
N LEU A 93 2.44 -11.02 -13.17
CA LEU A 93 3.09 -9.72 -13.02
C LEU A 93 3.45 -9.52 -11.55
N ARG A 94 4.69 -9.18 -11.22
CA ARG A 94 5.05 -8.93 -9.82
C ARG A 94 4.30 -7.71 -9.31
N CYS A 95 3.61 -7.84 -8.17
CA CYS A 95 3.02 -6.69 -7.49
C CYS A 95 4.08 -5.99 -6.64
N SER A 96 4.42 -4.76 -7.01
CA SER A 96 5.27 -3.86 -6.24
C SER A 96 4.48 -2.58 -5.99
N ALA A 97 3.98 -2.39 -4.77
CA ALA A 97 3.20 -1.20 -4.43
C ALA A 97 4.03 0.09 -4.63
N GLY A 98 3.45 1.10 -5.28
CA GLY A 98 4.08 2.38 -5.61
C GLY A 98 5.10 2.33 -6.76
N GLU A 99 5.50 1.14 -7.23
CA GLU A 99 6.40 0.99 -8.38
C GLU A 99 5.61 0.71 -9.66
N PRO A 100 6.02 1.27 -10.82
CA PRO A 100 5.36 0.97 -12.07
C PRO A 100 5.65 -0.46 -12.53
N VAL A 101 4.60 -1.17 -12.91
CA VAL A 101 4.64 -2.45 -13.63
C VAL A 101 4.38 -2.19 -15.11
N PHE A 102 5.27 -2.70 -15.95
CA PHE A 102 5.16 -2.58 -17.41
C PHE A 102 4.81 -3.92 -18.03
N PHE A 103 3.87 -3.93 -18.97
CA PHE A 103 3.55 -5.12 -19.76
C PHE A 103 2.93 -4.76 -21.10
N ASP A 104 3.08 -5.66 -22.06
CA ASP A 104 2.59 -5.48 -23.43
C ASP A 104 1.32 -6.31 -23.64
N VAL A 105 0.39 -5.75 -24.41
CA VAL A 105 -0.90 -6.38 -24.73
C VAL A 105 -1.19 -6.30 -26.22
N ALA A 106 -1.41 -7.43 -26.87
CA ALA A 106 -1.87 -7.45 -28.27
C ALA A 106 -3.37 -7.12 -28.34
N LEU A 107 -3.72 -5.97 -28.93
CA LEU A 107 -5.10 -5.52 -29.10
C LEU A 107 -5.44 -5.31 -30.58
N GLY A 108 -6.70 -5.51 -30.94
CA GLY A 108 -7.19 -5.26 -32.29
C GLY A 108 -7.43 -3.77 -32.52
N GLY A 109 -7.09 -3.28 -33.70
CA GLY A 109 -7.37 -1.89 -34.05
C GLY A 109 -8.85 -1.57 -34.25
N GLY A 110 -9.21 -0.30 -34.12
CA GLY A 110 -10.57 0.21 -34.36
C GLY A 110 -11.56 -0.03 -33.22
N HIS A 111 -11.06 -0.38 -32.03
CA HIS A 111 -11.87 -0.72 -30.86
C HIS A 111 -11.50 0.13 -29.65
N THR A 112 -12.44 0.24 -28.70
CA THR A 112 -12.17 0.81 -27.37
C THR A 112 -12.00 -0.33 -26.37
N TYR A 113 -11.00 -0.21 -25.50
CA TYR A 113 -10.65 -1.22 -24.51
C TYR A 113 -10.62 -0.63 -23.10
N VAL A 114 -10.72 -1.51 -22.12
CA VAL A 114 -10.39 -1.27 -20.71
C VAL A 114 -9.41 -2.36 -20.27
N ILE A 115 -8.40 -2.00 -19.48
CA ILE A 115 -7.56 -2.97 -18.77
C ILE A 115 -8.18 -3.23 -17.41
N GLU A 116 -8.26 -4.50 -17.03
CA GLU A 116 -8.57 -4.93 -15.67
C GLU A 116 -7.31 -5.53 -15.03
N LEU A 117 -6.99 -5.10 -13.80
CA LEU A 117 -5.98 -5.73 -12.95
C LEU A 117 -6.63 -6.38 -11.73
N GLU A 118 -6.18 -7.58 -11.40
CA GLU A 118 -6.59 -8.33 -10.22
C GLU A 118 -5.36 -8.75 -9.42
N GLY A 119 -5.43 -8.65 -8.09
CA GLY A 119 -4.46 -9.24 -7.18
C GLY A 119 -4.65 -10.76 -7.09
N VAL A 120 -3.55 -11.51 -7.19
CA VAL A 120 -3.54 -12.97 -7.24
C VAL A 120 -2.61 -13.53 -6.17
N SER A 121 -3.10 -14.51 -5.42
CA SER A 121 -2.38 -15.19 -4.35
C SER A 121 -1.24 -16.08 -4.86
N PRO A 122 -0.35 -16.56 -3.97
CA PRO A 122 0.67 -17.54 -4.33
C PRO A 122 0.11 -18.85 -4.92
N SER A 123 -1.14 -19.20 -4.63
CA SER A 123 -1.81 -20.39 -5.19
C SER A 123 -2.39 -20.15 -6.59
N GLY A 124 -2.39 -18.91 -7.07
CA GLY A 124 -3.00 -18.51 -8.34
C GLY A 124 -4.48 -18.14 -8.24
N GLU A 125 -5.02 -17.97 -7.03
CA GLU A 125 -6.41 -17.58 -6.80
C GLU A 125 -6.56 -16.05 -6.80
N THR A 126 -7.61 -15.54 -7.45
CA THR A 126 -7.96 -14.11 -7.40
C THR A 126 -8.34 -13.72 -5.97
N ARG A 127 -7.73 -12.66 -5.44
CA ARG A 127 -7.99 -12.14 -4.09
C ARG A 127 -8.70 -10.79 -4.09
N THR A 128 -8.65 -10.05 -5.20
CA THR A 128 -9.29 -8.73 -5.30
C THR A 128 -10.37 -8.70 -6.39
N LEU A 129 -11.26 -7.73 -6.29
CA LEU A 129 -12.08 -7.24 -7.38
C LEU A 129 -11.18 -6.65 -8.48
N PRO A 130 -11.64 -6.65 -9.74
CA PRO A 130 -10.88 -6.08 -10.84
C PRO A 130 -10.88 -4.55 -10.77
N ALA A 131 -9.68 -3.99 -10.65
CA ALA A 131 -9.40 -2.58 -10.81
C ALA A 131 -9.34 -2.22 -12.30
N ARG A 132 -10.00 -1.13 -12.72
CA ARG A 132 -10.23 -0.80 -14.14
C ARG A 132 -9.55 0.49 -14.56
N SER A 133 -8.89 0.46 -15.72
CA SER A 133 -8.42 1.68 -16.38
C SER A 133 -9.58 2.53 -16.92
N GLU A 134 -9.31 3.79 -17.25
CA GLU A 134 -10.20 4.51 -18.15
C GLU A 134 -10.25 3.83 -19.53
N PRO A 135 -11.39 3.91 -20.25
CA PRO A 135 -11.47 3.39 -21.61
C PRO A 135 -10.52 4.13 -22.55
N PHE A 136 -9.80 3.39 -23.40
CA PHE A 136 -8.88 3.94 -24.39
C PHE A 136 -9.12 3.33 -25.77
N VAL A 137 -8.89 4.12 -26.82
CA VAL A 137 -9.07 3.70 -28.21
C VAL A 137 -7.75 3.21 -28.77
N VAL A 138 -7.77 2.03 -29.41
CA VAL A 138 -6.68 1.53 -30.23
C VAL A 138 -7.04 1.82 -31.69
N ASP A 139 -6.20 2.55 -32.41
CA ASP A 139 -6.46 2.92 -33.81
C ASP A 139 -6.38 1.70 -34.74
N ASP A 140 -6.79 1.85 -36.00
CA ASP A 140 -6.81 0.74 -36.98
C ASP A 140 -5.41 0.17 -37.27
N ALA A 141 -4.34 0.90 -36.94
CA ALA A 141 -2.97 0.41 -37.06
C ALA A 141 -2.62 -0.60 -35.94
N GLY A 142 -3.30 -0.51 -34.79
CA GLY A 142 -3.15 -1.48 -33.70
C GLY A 142 -1.81 -1.38 -32.97
N THR A 143 -0.98 -0.38 -33.28
CA THR A 143 0.43 -0.31 -32.89
C THR A 143 0.74 0.94 -32.09
N GLY A 144 1.65 0.82 -31.11
CA GLY A 144 2.28 1.97 -30.45
C GLY A 144 1.43 2.77 -29.45
N ALA A 145 0.23 2.29 -29.06
CA ALA A 145 -0.53 2.95 -28.00
C ALA A 145 0.12 2.71 -26.64
N SER A 146 0.23 3.78 -25.83
CA SER A 146 0.67 3.70 -24.43
C SER A 146 -0.50 3.99 -23.50
N VAL A 147 -0.75 3.09 -22.55
CA VAL A 147 -1.80 3.24 -21.54
C VAL A 147 -1.14 3.44 -20.18
N PHE A 148 -1.49 4.53 -19.52
CA PHE A 148 -1.10 4.80 -18.14
C PHE A 148 -2.29 4.49 -17.24
N PHE A 149 -2.07 3.67 -16.23
CA PHE A 149 -3.09 3.19 -15.33
C PHE A 149 -2.60 3.31 -13.90
N GLU A 150 -3.33 4.03 -13.06
CA GLU A 150 -3.06 4.11 -11.62
C GLU A 150 -4.28 3.56 -10.89
N THR A 151 -4.05 2.68 -9.92
CA THR A 151 -5.12 2.07 -9.13
C THR A 151 -4.69 1.82 -7.71
N ASP A 152 -5.63 1.91 -6.79
CA ASP A 152 -5.47 1.49 -5.40
C ASP A 152 -6.27 0.20 -5.18
N PHE A 153 -5.71 -0.77 -4.46
CA PHE A 153 -6.49 -1.87 -3.89
C PHE A 153 -6.82 -1.52 -2.44
N GLY A 154 -8.04 -1.02 -2.24
CA GLY A 154 -8.61 -0.73 -0.93
C GLY A 154 -9.05 -2.01 -0.20
N ALA A 155 -9.48 -1.88 1.06
CA ALA A 155 -9.94 -3.03 1.85
C ALA A 155 -11.17 -3.69 1.25
N ASP A 156 -12.09 -2.86 0.78
CA ASP A 156 -13.34 -3.30 0.15
C ASP A 156 -13.11 -3.97 -1.22
N ASP A 157 -11.91 -3.84 -1.80
CA ASP A 157 -11.57 -4.52 -3.04
C ASP A 157 -11.20 -5.98 -2.82
N PHE A 158 -10.93 -6.44 -1.61
CA PHE A 158 -10.60 -7.85 -1.37
C PHE A 158 -11.87 -8.71 -1.33
N LEU A 159 -11.84 -9.84 -2.05
CA LEU A 159 -12.95 -10.80 -2.12
C LEU A 159 -13.20 -11.49 -0.78
N GLU A 160 -12.15 -11.67 0.01
CA GLU A 160 -12.20 -12.13 1.38
C GLU A 160 -11.53 -11.07 2.27
N PRO A 161 -12.06 -10.80 3.48
CA PRO A 161 -11.43 -9.89 4.41
C PRO A 161 -9.96 -10.27 4.62
N VAL A 162 -9.06 -9.29 4.51
CA VAL A 162 -7.65 -9.51 4.84
C VAL A 162 -7.58 -9.59 6.36
N VAL A 163 -7.19 -10.75 6.89
CA VAL A 163 -6.99 -10.93 8.33
C VAL A 163 -5.50 -10.95 8.62
N GLY A 164 -5.06 -10.09 9.54
CA GLY A 164 -3.64 -10.02 9.90
C GLY A 164 -3.45 -9.51 11.31
N SER A 165 -2.25 -9.75 11.83
CA SER A 165 -1.84 -9.19 13.11
C SER A 165 -1.10 -7.87 12.91
N THR A 166 -1.11 -7.06 13.95
CA THR A 166 -0.31 -5.84 14.01
C THR A 166 0.36 -5.73 15.37
N SER A 167 1.50 -5.06 15.41
CA SER A 167 2.09 -4.62 16.67
C SER A 167 2.10 -3.10 16.76
N VAL A 168 1.77 -2.59 17.94
CA VAL A 168 1.91 -1.16 18.27
C VAL A 168 2.99 -1.03 19.32
N THR A 169 4.06 -0.33 18.99
CA THR A 169 5.10 0.00 19.97
C THR A 169 4.83 1.40 20.51
N LEU A 170 4.54 1.49 21.81
CA LEU A 170 4.32 2.75 22.49
C LEU A 170 5.66 3.34 22.96
N SER A 171 6.02 4.52 22.46
CA SER A 171 7.21 5.24 22.94
C SER A 171 6.83 6.62 23.49
N PHE A 172 7.46 6.99 24.62
CA PHE A 172 7.31 8.30 25.26
C PHE A 172 8.65 9.02 25.20
N PRO A 173 8.84 9.97 24.27
CA PRO A 173 10.09 10.71 24.17
C PRO A 173 10.19 11.70 25.35
N ALA A 174 11.22 11.57 26.19
CA ALA A 174 11.60 12.60 27.13
C ALA A 174 12.95 13.19 26.70
N SER A 175 12.97 14.46 26.29
CA SER A 175 14.23 15.19 25.97
C SER A 175 15.15 14.53 24.93
N GLY A 176 14.60 13.72 24.02
CA GLY A 176 15.36 13.01 22.98
C GLY A 176 15.95 11.66 23.42
N GLU A 177 15.60 11.18 24.62
CA GLU A 177 15.87 9.82 25.09
C GLU A 177 14.54 9.07 25.24
N GLU A 178 14.48 7.83 24.76
CA GLU A 178 13.31 6.96 24.97
C GLU A 178 13.27 6.58 26.44
N VAL A 179 12.22 7.00 27.15
CA VAL A 179 12.03 6.63 28.56
C VAL A 179 10.96 5.55 28.64
N PRO A 180 11.31 4.31 29.03
CA PRO A 180 10.33 3.27 29.25
C PRO A 180 9.39 3.66 30.42
N CYS A 181 8.14 3.19 30.38
CA CYS A 181 7.12 3.44 31.42
C CYS A 181 7.65 3.28 32.85
N GLU A 182 8.57 2.34 33.06
CA GLU A 182 8.99 1.88 34.38
C GLU A 182 9.91 2.86 35.13
N ASP A 183 10.67 3.72 34.45
CA ASP A 183 11.82 4.30 35.13
C ASP A 183 11.55 5.66 35.80
N LYS A 184 10.74 6.57 35.25
CA LYS A 184 10.51 7.91 35.87
C LYS A 184 9.17 8.60 35.56
N SER A 185 8.23 7.91 34.93
CA SER A 185 6.97 8.54 34.50
C SER A 185 5.84 8.33 35.52
N ARG A 186 5.01 9.35 35.76
CA ARG A 186 3.76 9.19 36.54
C ARG A 186 2.64 8.52 35.76
N ILE A 187 2.91 8.10 34.51
CA ILE A 187 1.98 7.33 33.70
C ILE A 187 1.97 5.90 34.23
N GLN A 188 0.91 5.56 34.96
CA GLN A 188 0.75 4.23 35.53
C GLN A 188 -0.11 3.33 34.64
N ARG A 189 -0.96 3.95 33.80
CA ARG A 189 -1.89 3.22 32.95
C ARG A 189 -2.00 3.83 31.55
N PHE A 190 -2.34 3.02 30.56
CA PHE A 190 -2.77 3.47 29.24
C PHE A 190 -4.12 2.84 28.89
N GLY A 191 -4.88 3.47 28.00
CA GLY A 191 -6.06 2.90 27.38
C GLY A 191 -5.89 2.93 25.87
N ILE A 192 -6.26 1.84 25.19
CA ILE A 192 -6.18 1.74 23.74
C ILE A 192 -7.58 1.42 23.24
N GLU A 193 -8.08 2.30 22.38
CA GLU A 193 -9.39 2.19 21.76
C GLU A 193 -9.17 2.00 20.27
N LEU A 194 -9.65 0.88 19.73
CA LEU A 194 -9.67 0.64 18.30
C LEU A 194 -10.91 1.31 17.69
N LEU A 195 -10.69 2.10 16.65
CA LEU A 195 -11.73 2.82 15.93
C LEU A 195 -11.75 2.32 14.48
N ASP A 196 -12.93 2.30 13.88
CA ASP A 196 -13.06 1.97 12.47
C ASP A 196 -12.52 3.11 11.56
N ALA A 197 -12.49 2.88 10.25
CA ALA A 197 -12.02 3.88 9.27
C ALA A 197 -12.80 5.20 9.28
N HIS A 198 -14.00 5.22 9.86
CA HIS A 198 -14.85 6.40 9.97
C HIS A 198 -14.75 7.07 11.35
N GLY A 199 -13.84 6.59 12.21
CA GLY A 199 -13.69 7.08 13.58
C GLY A 199 -14.83 6.66 14.52
N GLY A 200 -15.68 5.72 14.10
CA GLY A 200 -16.66 5.08 14.95
C GLY A 200 -15.98 4.21 16.00
N ALA A 201 -16.58 4.11 17.19
CA ALA A 201 -16.17 3.13 18.18
C ALA A 201 -16.29 1.74 17.52
N SER A 202 -15.15 1.10 17.24
CA SER A 202 -15.19 -0.17 16.55
C SER A 202 -15.75 -1.23 17.50
N VAL A 203 -16.59 -2.10 16.95
CA VAL A 203 -16.85 -3.41 17.57
C VAL A 203 -15.70 -4.29 17.10
N ALA A 204 -14.48 -4.01 17.57
CA ALA A 204 -13.32 -4.88 17.34
C ALA A 204 -13.67 -6.25 17.92
N GLY A 205 -14.21 -7.17 17.13
CA GLY A 205 -14.98 -8.33 17.57
C GLY A 205 -14.37 -9.12 18.73
N ASP A 206 -13.69 -10.22 18.44
CA ASP A 206 -12.88 -10.97 19.41
C ASP A 206 -11.42 -10.47 19.41
N ALA A 207 -11.16 -9.29 18.82
CA ALA A 207 -9.81 -8.73 18.72
C ALA A 207 -9.31 -8.36 20.12
N SER A 208 -8.27 -9.05 20.54
CA SER A 208 -7.61 -8.82 21.82
C SER A 208 -6.20 -8.30 21.62
N ALA A 209 -5.75 -7.53 22.58
CA ALA A 209 -4.38 -7.07 22.66
C ALA A 209 -3.63 -7.94 23.68
N THR A 210 -2.44 -8.43 23.35
CA THR A 210 -1.59 -9.18 24.29
C THR A 210 -0.23 -8.52 24.49
N TYR A 211 0.30 -8.70 25.70
CA TYR A 211 1.65 -8.29 26.10
C TYR A 211 2.47 -9.54 26.37
N ASP A 212 3.35 -9.95 25.45
CA ASP A 212 4.32 -11.04 25.72
C ASP A 212 3.69 -12.30 26.39
N GLY A 213 2.48 -12.67 25.98
CA GLY A 213 1.73 -13.83 26.52
C GLY A 213 0.96 -13.61 27.85
N GLU A 214 0.92 -12.39 28.38
CA GLU A 214 0.05 -11.97 29.50
C GLU A 214 -1.43 -11.88 29.07
N PRO A 215 -2.41 -11.88 30.02
CA PRO A 215 -3.82 -11.95 29.69
C PRO A 215 -4.30 -10.84 28.77
N GLU A 216 -5.24 -11.21 27.91
CA GLU A 216 -5.90 -10.35 26.92
C GLU A 216 -6.41 -9.06 27.54
N PHE A 217 -6.05 -7.96 26.90
CA PHE A 217 -6.51 -6.63 27.25
C PHE A 217 -7.55 -6.15 26.23
N PRO A 218 -8.71 -5.62 26.68
CA PRO A 218 -9.74 -5.13 25.78
C PRO A 218 -9.30 -3.85 25.07
N LEU A 219 -9.57 -3.78 23.76
CA LEU A 219 -9.30 -2.61 22.90
C LEU A 219 -10.45 -1.60 22.92
N ASP A 220 -11.09 -1.42 24.07
CA ASP A 220 -12.25 -0.54 24.30
C ASP A 220 -11.87 0.76 25.04
N GLY A 221 -10.57 1.00 25.18
CA GLY A 221 -9.99 2.11 25.91
C GLY A 221 -9.85 1.87 27.41
N THR A 222 -10.39 0.80 28.01
CA THR A 222 -10.28 0.51 29.45
C THR A 222 -8.82 0.61 29.91
N PRO A 223 -8.47 1.24 31.05
CA PRO A 223 -7.06 1.40 31.41
C PRO A 223 -6.34 0.08 31.76
N ALA A 224 -5.14 -0.16 31.22
CA ALA A 224 -4.20 -1.22 31.58
C ALA A 224 -2.90 -0.66 32.21
N PRO A 225 -2.15 -1.47 32.99
CA PRO A 225 -0.84 -1.09 33.52
C PRO A 225 0.15 -0.73 32.41
N CYS A 226 0.89 0.37 32.56
CA CYS A 226 1.96 0.79 31.64
C CYS A 226 3.15 -0.17 31.75
N LYS A 227 3.30 -1.09 30.78
CA LYS A 227 4.47 -1.95 30.64
C LYS A 227 5.17 -1.64 29.31
N PRO A 228 6.50 -1.46 29.29
CA PRO A 228 7.24 -1.14 28.08
C PRO A 228 7.43 -2.39 27.22
N GLN A 229 6.44 -2.72 26.40
CA GLN A 229 6.48 -3.87 25.49
C GLN A 229 5.65 -3.60 24.23
N PRO A 230 5.99 -4.24 23.09
CA PRO A 230 5.14 -4.22 21.90
C PRO A 230 3.78 -4.81 22.24
N LEU A 231 2.72 -4.12 21.85
CA LEU A 231 1.36 -4.61 21.94
C LEU A 231 1.04 -5.39 20.67
N PHE A 232 0.68 -6.66 20.80
CA PHE A 232 0.24 -7.46 19.65
C PHE A 232 -1.28 -7.48 19.59
N ILE A 233 -1.84 -7.11 18.45
CA ILE A 233 -3.27 -7.18 18.15
C ILE A 233 -3.45 -8.20 17.04
N ASP A 234 -4.12 -9.30 17.35
CA ASP A 234 -4.34 -10.40 16.42
C ASP A 234 -5.79 -10.40 15.91
N GLY A 235 -6.00 -11.01 14.74
CA GLY A 235 -7.34 -11.28 14.22
C GLY A 235 -8.11 -10.06 13.72
N LEU A 236 -7.42 -8.98 13.32
CA LEU A 236 -8.07 -7.83 12.73
C LEU A 236 -8.48 -8.11 11.28
N GLU A 237 -9.75 -7.90 10.96
CA GLU A 237 -10.24 -7.82 9.58
C GLU A 237 -9.91 -6.45 9.02
N TRP A 238 -8.79 -6.33 8.31
CA TRP A 238 -8.24 -5.05 7.87
C TRP A 238 -9.21 -4.28 6.99
N GLY A 239 -9.59 -3.09 7.49
CA GLY A 239 -10.53 -2.17 6.87
C GLY A 239 -10.16 -0.71 7.09
N GLY A 240 -8.88 -0.41 7.35
CA GLY A 240 -8.41 0.94 7.67
C GLY A 240 -8.68 1.35 9.12
N TYR A 241 -8.28 0.54 10.09
CA TYR A 241 -8.44 0.87 11.50
C TYR A 241 -7.60 2.08 11.91
N THR A 242 -8.13 2.81 12.89
CA THR A 242 -7.36 3.80 13.61
C THR A 242 -7.32 3.46 15.10
N VAL A 243 -6.23 3.83 15.77
CA VAL A 243 -6.05 3.59 17.19
C VAL A 243 -6.02 4.93 17.92
N ARG A 244 -6.84 5.05 18.95
CA ARG A 244 -6.75 6.10 19.96
C ARG A 244 -6.08 5.54 21.21
N VAL A 245 -5.03 6.21 21.66
CA VAL A 245 -4.27 5.90 22.86
C VAL A 245 -4.39 7.03 23.85
N ARG A 246 -4.71 6.69 25.10
CA ARG A 246 -4.71 7.60 26.24
C ARG A 246 -3.71 7.15 27.29
N ALA A 247 -2.96 8.08 27.87
CA ALA A 247 -2.11 7.82 29.03
C ALA A 247 -2.76 8.42 30.28
N LEU A 248 -2.70 7.69 31.39
CA LEU A 248 -3.42 8.00 32.62
C LEU A 248 -2.48 7.94 33.83
N ALA A 249 -2.64 8.88 34.74
CA ALA A 249 -2.05 8.84 36.08
C ALA A 249 -2.74 7.79 36.97
N ASP A 250 -2.23 7.61 38.18
CA ASP A 250 -2.82 6.73 39.20
C ASP A 250 -4.24 7.18 39.62
N ASP A 251 -4.52 8.48 39.58
CA ASP A 251 -5.80 9.11 39.92
C ASP A 251 -6.79 9.25 38.75
N ASP A 252 -6.57 8.53 37.64
CA ASP A 252 -7.34 8.62 36.38
C ASP A 252 -7.21 9.95 35.63
N THR A 253 -6.31 10.86 36.05
CA THR A 253 -6.03 12.08 35.26
C THR A 253 -5.46 11.69 33.90
N VAL A 254 -6.08 12.18 32.82
CA VAL A 254 -5.58 12.02 31.45
C VAL A 254 -4.31 12.86 31.29
N CYS A 255 -3.19 12.18 31.13
CA CYS A 255 -1.89 12.80 30.87
C CYS A 255 -1.64 13.03 29.38
N PHE A 256 -2.23 12.19 28.53
CA PHE A 256 -2.09 12.28 27.08
C PHE A 256 -3.28 11.62 26.40
N VAL A 257 -3.65 12.15 25.24
CA VAL A 257 -4.48 11.47 24.24
C VAL A 257 -4.00 11.89 22.86
N ASN A 258 -3.92 10.97 21.91
CA ASN A 258 -3.74 11.38 20.52
C ASN A 258 -5.06 11.92 19.97
N GLU A 259 -5.14 13.23 19.76
CA GLU A 259 -6.35 13.88 19.24
C GLU A 259 -6.74 13.37 17.85
N THR A 260 -5.72 13.04 17.04
CA THR A 260 -5.90 12.36 15.75
C THR A 260 -5.59 10.89 15.93
N PRO A 261 -6.59 9.98 15.81
CA PRO A 261 -6.36 8.54 15.81
C PRO A 261 -5.30 8.14 14.79
N LEU A 262 -4.36 7.28 15.20
CA LEU A 262 -3.29 6.80 14.33
C LEU A 262 -3.85 5.70 13.42
N ARG A 263 -3.72 5.81 12.08
CA ARG A 263 -3.97 4.67 11.19
C ARG A 263 -2.97 3.57 11.47
N ILE A 264 -3.47 2.35 11.64
CA ILE A 264 -2.63 1.15 11.78
C ILE A 264 -2.83 0.23 10.57
N PHE A 265 -1.80 -0.53 10.27
CA PHE A 265 -1.76 -1.51 9.17
C PHE A 265 -1.22 -2.87 9.69
N PRO A 266 -1.37 -3.98 8.95
CA PRO A 266 -0.69 -5.22 9.30
C PRO A 266 0.81 -4.98 9.48
N GLY A 267 1.42 -5.71 10.42
CA GLY A 267 2.84 -5.54 10.75
C GLY A 267 3.09 -4.51 11.86
N GLU A 268 4.28 -3.90 11.85
CA GLU A 268 4.73 -3.03 12.95
C GLU A 268 4.33 -1.57 12.72
N ASN A 269 3.63 -0.98 13.69
CA ASN A 269 3.23 0.42 13.68
C ASN A 269 3.92 1.14 14.84
N PRO A 270 4.95 1.96 14.57
CA PRO A 270 5.52 2.80 15.60
C PRO A 270 4.48 3.87 15.99
N LEU A 271 4.14 3.94 17.27
CA LEU A 271 3.33 5.03 17.81
C LEU A 271 4.21 5.86 18.74
N GLU A 272 4.73 6.95 18.19
CA GLU A 272 5.31 8.01 18.99
C GLU A 272 4.18 8.79 19.65
N ILE A 273 4.15 8.77 20.98
CA ILE A 273 3.19 9.55 21.75
C ILE A 273 3.80 10.93 22.00
N PRO A 274 3.39 11.99 21.28
CA PRO A 274 3.90 13.33 21.57
C PRO A 274 3.44 13.73 22.97
N ALA A 275 4.32 14.35 23.76
CA ALA A 275 3.89 14.94 25.01
C ALA A 275 2.86 16.05 24.71
N VAL A 276 1.58 15.81 25.03
CA VAL A 276 0.56 16.87 24.90
C VAL A 276 0.78 17.84 26.04
N LEU A 277 1.27 19.02 25.67
CA LEU A 277 1.28 20.19 26.52
C LEU A 277 0.03 20.99 26.18
N ASP A 278 -1.02 20.89 26.98
CA ASP A 278 -2.07 21.90 26.96
C ASP A 278 -1.45 23.17 27.59
N ASP A 279 -1.44 24.29 26.85
CA ASP A 279 -0.80 25.57 27.25
C ASP A 279 0.70 25.54 27.61
N GLY A 280 1.43 24.45 27.33
CA GLY A 280 2.87 24.35 27.64
C GLY A 280 3.20 23.70 28.99
N GLU A 281 2.21 23.30 29.80
CA GLU A 281 2.42 22.66 31.10
C GLU A 281 1.66 21.33 31.20
N LEU A 282 2.38 20.24 31.50
CA LEU A 282 1.76 18.98 31.87
C LEU A 282 0.96 19.17 33.17
N PRO A 283 -0.20 18.49 33.36
CA PRO A 283 -0.83 18.41 34.66
C PRO A 283 0.22 18.02 35.72
N ALA A 284 0.13 18.56 36.94
CA ALA A 284 1.10 18.24 37.99
C ALA A 284 1.16 16.74 38.34
N SER A 285 0.10 15.99 38.02
CA SER A 285 0.04 14.52 38.08
C SER A 285 0.78 13.83 36.92
N CYS A 286 1.17 14.56 35.88
CA CYS A 286 1.69 14.07 34.61
C CYS A 286 3.07 14.66 34.22
N THR A 287 3.64 15.59 34.98
CA THR A 287 5.00 16.12 34.76
C THR A 287 6.06 15.02 34.90
N THR A 288 6.94 14.92 33.89
CA THR A 288 8.18 14.14 33.93
C THR A 288 9.14 14.75 34.95
N LEU A 289 9.86 13.89 35.69
CA LEU A 289 10.95 14.29 36.60
C LEU A 289 12.27 14.41 35.84
#